data_AF-A0A3M6UPR5-F1
#
_entry.id   AF-A0A3M6UPR5-F1
#
_cell.length_a   1.000
_cell.length_b   1.000
_cell.length_c   1.000
_cell.angle_alpha   90.00
_cell.angle_beta   90.00
_cell.angle_gamma   90.00
#
_symmetry.space_group_name_H-M   'P 1'
#
loop_
_entity.id
_entity.type
_entity.pdbx_description
1 polymer ?
#
loop_
_entity_poly.entity_id
_entity_poly.type
_entity_poly.pdbx_seq_one_letter_code
_entity_poly.pdbx_strand_id
1 'polypeptide(L)'
;MFRFFPLIYFLTLVLTETFSSELNTNIWAVKMSGGRQEVEKLALKYDLSYDKHLFDDYHTIKSVKKSGKTLLSSEIDSILRSERKVEWFMRQKKKKYKLLQIDPELREMWYIKRPEGSNEPTLNVISSWKSGYTGKGIVVGVVDDGVDGSHHELQDNYRWDLSYDYVADKQVSFGTRVPGHGNKCAGVLAGKRNNGLCGVGIAYEANIAGIRFFDDVNEATDATESAALVHKLEIIGIYSNSWGPEDSARIIEGPGPLTSAALEKGIKEGRDKQGAIYTFAAGNGGTVGDGCAYDGYVNSIYTIAINGVNKDGSRPSYAEECPAIMATAYSSDKGEGIVTVDNVKGCVNDFGATSAATAIASGMIALTLQANSNLTWRDVQHIIANSARAAPGGVWLKQGHWLQNKAGFNISKVYGFGLMDASMMVMLASKWKEVPAQIKCEIEGSDKDIDTTSPMTQKRRKDNFKEFRNLTDWIITSLFHWGEDPIGIWELKIDDFDKRFPSSGQLHSWSLILYGTSVNPLKSEPRSEIDSTRAIPPEESKLSTRPMEIVTPTEQPKLSTQPMEIVTPTEQPLSTDKPTKETIKNIMVENCDFCCDTVCWTFVSSIQQKPNDAVTVQQGTVHFNGQAKIRKL
;
A
#
# COMPACT_ATOMS: atom_id res chain seq x y z
N MET A 1 -58.76 -29.16 51.94
CA MET A 1 -57.43 -28.51 51.94
C MET A 1 -57.26 -27.78 50.60
N PHE A 2 -56.50 -26.69 50.58
CA PHE A 2 -56.70 -25.46 49.78
C PHE A 2 -56.60 -25.51 48.22
N ARG A 3 -57.20 -24.46 47.64
CA ARG A 3 -57.31 -23.95 46.25
C ARG A 3 -55.98 -23.82 45.45
N PHE A 4 -56.05 -23.81 44.11
CA PHE A 4 -55.85 -22.63 43.20
C PHE A 4 -55.55 -23.01 41.72
N PHE A 5 -56.16 -22.26 40.78
CA PHE A 5 -55.89 -22.09 39.33
C PHE A 5 -54.91 -20.88 39.13
N PRO A 6 -54.59 -20.38 37.89
CA PRO A 6 -53.81 -20.84 36.73
C PRO A 6 -52.55 -19.94 36.47
N LEU A 7 -51.78 -20.09 35.36
CA LEU A 7 -51.21 -18.90 34.68
C LEU A 7 -50.83 -19.12 33.19
N ILE A 8 -51.24 -18.13 32.41
CA ILE A 8 -51.02 -17.84 30.99
C ILE A 8 -49.60 -17.29 30.79
N TYR A 9 -48.91 -17.65 29.70
CA TYR A 9 -47.74 -16.89 29.21
C TYR A 9 -47.99 -16.48 27.75
N PHE A 10 -48.26 -15.19 27.56
CA PHE A 10 -48.38 -14.54 26.26
C PHE A 10 -47.01 -13.97 25.85
N LEU A 11 -46.71 -14.13 24.57
CA LEU A 11 -45.59 -13.55 23.83
C LEU A 11 -45.56 -12.02 23.97
N THR A 12 -44.43 -11.43 24.37
CA THR A 12 -44.15 -10.00 24.15
C THR A 12 -42.78 -9.85 23.49
N LEU A 13 -42.81 -9.40 22.23
CA LEU A 13 -41.66 -8.86 21.50
C LEU A 13 -41.05 -7.70 22.30
N VAL A 14 -39.76 -7.80 22.60
CA VAL A 14 -38.96 -6.66 23.08
C VAL A 14 -38.40 -5.94 21.86
N LEU A 15 -39.12 -4.91 21.40
CA LEU A 15 -38.54 -3.81 20.64
C LEU A 15 -37.90 -2.86 21.67
N THR A 16 -36.59 -2.97 21.89
CA THR A 16 -35.85 -1.86 22.52
C THR A 16 -35.62 -0.78 21.47
N GLU A 17 -36.62 0.07 21.26
CA GLU A 17 -36.36 1.42 20.79
C GLU A 17 -35.48 2.12 21.83
N THR A 18 -34.27 2.49 21.44
CA THR A 18 -33.39 3.35 22.23
C THR A 18 -34.00 4.75 22.31
N PHE A 19 -34.88 4.97 23.27
CA PHE A 19 -35.28 6.31 23.68
C PHE A 19 -34.05 7.01 24.27
N SER A 20 -33.49 7.96 23.52
CA SER A 20 -32.63 9.00 24.09
C SER A 20 -33.42 9.73 25.16
N SER A 21 -33.11 9.51 26.44
CA SER A 21 -33.78 10.18 27.54
C SER A 21 -33.41 11.67 27.54
N GLU A 22 -34.24 12.52 26.93
CA GLU A 22 -34.07 13.97 26.96
C GLU A 22 -34.20 14.50 28.40
N LEU A 23 -33.08 14.91 29.01
CA LEU A 23 -33.05 15.45 30.37
C LEU A 23 -33.59 16.89 30.40
N ASN A 24 -34.85 17.03 30.83
CA ASN A 24 -35.50 18.33 31.06
C ASN A 24 -34.81 19.12 32.21
N THR A 25 -34.65 20.44 32.06
CA THR A 25 -34.07 21.32 33.10
C THR A 25 -35.14 21.91 34.03
N ASN A 26 -34.72 22.65 35.06
CA ASN A 26 -35.58 23.52 35.88
C ASN A 26 -35.62 24.97 35.35
N ILE A 27 -35.31 25.18 34.06
CA ILE A 27 -35.25 26.50 33.42
C ILE A 27 -36.36 26.58 32.35
N TRP A 28 -37.04 27.72 32.29
CA TRP A 28 -37.98 28.06 31.23
C TRP A 28 -37.47 29.28 30.49
N ALA A 29 -37.50 29.24 29.16
CA ALA A 29 -37.43 30.45 28.35
C ALA A 29 -38.84 31.01 28.21
N VAL A 30 -38.98 32.31 28.33
CA VAL A 30 -40.25 33.04 28.24
C VAL A 30 -40.06 34.23 27.31
N LYS A 31 -41.02 34.48 26.42
CA LYS A 31 -41.13 35.72 25.66
C LYS A 31 -42.18 36.58 26.36
N MET A 32 -41.78 37.76 26.85
CA MET A 32 -42.67 38.59 27.66
C MET A 32 -42.42 40.07 27.43
N SER A 33 -43.48 40.80 27.06
CA SER A 33 -43.41 42.24 26.81
C SER A 33 -43.29 43.05 28.12
N GLY A 34 -42.53 44.16 28.07
CA GLY A 34 -42.25 45.03 29.22
C GLY A 34 -40.85 44.88 29.82
N GLY A 35 -39.99 44.07 29.20
CA GLY A 35 -38.58 43.94 29.53
C GLY A 35 -38.29 43.27 30.89
N ARG A 36 -37.02 43.30 31.28
CA ARG A 36 -36.49 42.57 32.46
C ARG A 36 -37.28 42.80 33.75
N GLN A 37 -37.67 44.04 34.04
CA GLN A 37 -38.34 44.38 35.30
C GLN A 37 -39.68 43.66 35.46
N GLU A 38 -40.43 43.49 34.37
CA GLU A 38 -41.71 42.78 34.42
C GLU A 38 -41.49 41.28 34.60
N VAL A 39 -40.45 40.70 33.98
CA VAL A 39 -40.12 39.28 34.14
C VAL A 39 -39.65 38.98 35.57
N GLU A 40 -38.88 39.91 36.19
CA GLU A 40 -38.49 39.81 37.60
C GLU A 40 -39.71 39.87 38.54
N LYS A 41 -40.69 40.74 38.26
CA LYS A 41 -41.97 40.78 39.01
C LYS A 41 -42.75 39.48 38.87
N LEU A 42 -42.84 38.94 37.64
CA LEU A 42 -43.49 37.65 37.39
C LEU A 42 -42.81 36.53 38.16
N ALA A 43 -41.48 36.47 38.12
CA ALA A 43 -40.71 35.45 38.83
C ALA A 43 -40.96 35.52 40.34
N LEU A 44 -40.88 36.72 40.93
CA LEU A 44 -41.16 36.95 42.35
C LEU A 44 -42.60 36.58 42.74
N LYS A 45 -43.59 36.89 41.88
CA LYS A 45 -45.01 36.61 42.13
C LYS A 45 -45.30 35.11 42.31
N TYR A 46 -44.53 34.25 41.66
CA TYR A 46 -44.75 32.80 41.63
C TYR A 46 -43.62 31.98 42.26
N ASP A 47 -42.82 32.60 43.15
CA ASP A 47 -41.68 31.96 43.81
C ASP A 47 -40.66 31.32 42.84
N LEU A 48 -40.54 31.88 41.63
CA LEU A 48 -39.51 31.56 40.66
C LEU A 48 -38.36 32.58 40.80
N SER A 49 -37.20 32.24 40.25
CA SER A 49 -36.08 33.18 40.16
C SER A 49 -35.87 33.61 38.71
N TYR A 50 -35.72 34.91 38.48
CA TYR A 50 -35.17 35.39 37.22
C TYR A 50 -33.76 34.80 37.01
N ASP A 51 -33.47 34.33 35.80
CA ASP A 51 -32.16 33.75 35.47
C ASP A 51 -31.33 34.73 34.65
N LYS A 52 -31.72 35.01 33.41
CA LYS A 52 -31.00 35.96 32.54
C LYS A 52 -31.87 36.43 31.37
N HIS A 53 -31.41 37.48 30.71
CA HIS A 53 -31.93 37.90 29.41
C HIS A 53 -31.26 37.07 28.31
N LEU A 54 -32.00 36.74 27.25
CA LEU A 54 -31.47 36.02 26.09
C LEU A 54 -31.24 37.01 24.92
N PHE A 55 -32.32 37.53 24.36
CA PHE A 55 -32.36 38.51 23.26
C PHE A 55 -33.79 39.09 23.17
N ASP A 56 -33.95 40.32 22.70
CA ASP A 56 -35.26 41.00 22.58
C ASP A 56 -36.11 40.88 23.87
N ASP A 57 -37.36 40.42 23.76
CA ASP A 57 -38.27 40.14 24.88
C ASP A 57 -38.13 38.72 25.45
N TYR A 58 -37.07 37.97 25.07
CA TYR A 58 -36.81 36.63 25.56
C TYR A 58 -35.92 36.63 26.81
N HIS A 59 -36.40 35.95 27.84
CA HIS A 59 -35.73 35.80 29.12
C HIS A 59 -35.77 34.35 29.57
N THR A 60 -34.93 33.99 30.54
CA THR A 60 -35.04 32.72 31.27
C THR A 60 -35.44 32.96 32.71
N ILE A 61 -36.26 32.05 33.23
CA ILE A 61 -36.65 31.93 34.63
C ILE A 61 -36.37 30.52 35.12
N LYS A 62 -36.10 30.39 36.42
CA LYS A 62 -35.65 29.16 37.08
C LYS A 62 -36.60 28.80 38.20
N SER A 63 -36.97 27.53 38.26
CA SER A 63 -37.62 26.97 39.44
C SER A 63 -36.56 26.73 40.52
N VAL A 64 -36.74 27.35 41.68
CA VAL A 64 -35.85 27.25 42.85
C VAL A 64 -36.57 26.59 44.02
N LYS A 65 -35.83 25.80 44.81
CA LYS A 65 -36.32 25.29 46.10
C LYS A 65 -36.27 26.41 47.14
N LYS A 66 -37.35 27.17 47.27
CA LYS A 66 -37.59 28.00 48.46
C LYS A 66 -38.74 27.39 49.26
N SER A 67 -38.57 27.25 50.57
CA SER A 67 -39.64 26.85 51.50
C SER A 67 -40.12 25.38 51.41
N GLY A 68 -39.27 24.45 50.97
CA GLY A 68 -39.54 23.00 51.05
C GLY A 68 -40.52 22.41 50.02
N LYS A 69 -41.22 23.24 49.23
CA LYS A 69 -42.02 22.79 48.07
C LYS A 69 -41.34 23.20 46.77
N THR A 70 -41.21 22.25 45.84
CA THR A 70 -40.79 22.52 44.45
C THR A 70 -42.07 22.48 43.61
N LEU A 71 -42.40 23.56 42.93
CA LEU A 71 -43.51 23.56 41.97
C LEU A 71 -43.27 22.46 40.92
N LEU A 72 -44.31 21.68 40.63
CA LEU A 72 -44.29 20.73 39.53
C LEU A 72 -44.15 21.51 38.22
N SER A 73 -43.49 20.89 37.24
CA SER A 73 -43.26 21.56 35.96
C SER A 73 -44.57 21.89 35.22
N SER A 74 -45.60 21.07 35.39
CA SER A 74 -46.95 21.33 34.87
C SER A 74 -47.63 22.54 35.53
N GLU A 75 -47.35 22.81 36.80
CA GLU A 75 -47.88 23.97 37.51
C GLU A 75 -47.25 25.26 36.97
N ILE A 76 -45.93 25.24 36.74
CA ILE A 76 -45.21 26.37 36.14
C ILE A 76 -45.72 26.63 34.71
N ASP A 77 -45.91 25.57 33.91
CA ASP A 77 -46.47 25.71 32.56
C ASP A 77 -47.90 26.30 32.59
N SER A 78 -48.71 25.93 33.58
CA SER A 78 -50.05 26.50 33.77
C SER A 78 -50.00 27.98 34.18
N ILE A 79 -49.08 28.34 35.10
CA ILE A 79 -48.86 29.72 35.53
C ILE A 79 -48.48 30.59 34.33
N LEU A 80 -47.45 30.17 33.57
CA LEU A 80 -46.95 30.92 32.43
C LEU A 80 -48.00 31.05 31.32
N ARG A 81 -48.84 30.02 31.12
CA ARG A 81 -49.95 30.07 30.17
C ARG A 81 -51.06 31.04 30.58
N SER A 82 -51.26 31.24 31.89
CA SER A 82 -52.30 32.14 32.42
C SER A 82 -51.92 33.62 32.42
N GLU A 83 -50.63 33.93 32.22
CA GLU A 83 -50.11 35.28 32.34
C GLU A 83 -50.22 36.07 31.03
N ARG A 84 -50.98 37.16 31.06
CA ARG A 84 -51.35 37.92 29.85
C ARG A 84 -50.17 38.49 29.08
N LYS A 85 -49.07 38.80 29.78
CA LYS A 85 -47.85 39.35 29.15
C LYS A 85 -46.92 38.27 28.61
N VAL A 86 -47.12 37.00 28.97
CA VAL A 86 -46.32 35.88 28.47
C VAL A 86 -46.87 35.45 27.12
N GLU A 87 -46.17 35.82 26.05
CA GLU A 87 -46.55 35.49 24.68
C GLU A 87 -46.18 34.06 24.30
N TRP A 88 -45.09 33.56 24.88
CA TRP A 88 -44.56 32.23 24.61
C TRP A 88 -43.71 31.75 25.78
N PHE A 89 -43.69 30.44 26.01
CA PHE A 89 -42.74 29.83 26.92
C PHE A 89 -42.35 28.42 26.48
N MET A 90 -41.15 28.01 26.88
CA MET A 90 -40.66 26.66 26.65
C MET A 90 -39.73 26.23 27.77
N ARG A 91 -39.99 25.05 28.33
CA ARG A 91 -39.07 24.41 29.25
C ARG A 91 -37.79 24.00 28.52
N GLN A 92 -36.65 24.41 29.06
CA GLN A 92 -35.35 24.17 28.43
C GLN A 92 -34.90 22.73 28.65
N LYS A 93 -34.35 22.13 27.60
CA LYS A 93 -33.80 20.77 27.61
C LYS A 93 -32.28 20.85 27.55
N LYS A 94 -31.58 19.99 28.28
CA LYS A 94 -30.13 19.87 28.12
C LYS A 94 -29.83 19.19 26.78
N LYS A 95 -29.15 19.90 25.88
CA LYS A 95 -28.50 19.28 24.72
C LYS A 95 -27.06 18.95 25.09
N LYS A 96 -26.64 17.71 24.90
CA LYS A 96 -25.23 17.32 24.97
C LYS A 96 -24.62 17.60 23.60
N TYR A 97 -23.58 18.41 23.56
CA TYR A 97 -22.75 18.60 22.36
C TYR A 97 -21.47 17.79 22.55
N LYS A 98 -21.14 16.92 21.59
CA LYS A 98 -19.82 16.30 21.52
C LYS A 98 -18.95 17.26 20.70
N LEU A 99 -17.88 17.80 21.30
CA LEU A 99 -16.85 18.49 20.51
C LEU A 99 -16.29 17.48 19.51
N LEU A 100 -16.05 17.90 18.26
CA LEU A 100 -15.28 17.09 17.32
C LEU A 100 -13.92 16.84 17.98
N GLN A 101 -13.66 15.60 18.37
CA GLN A 101 -12.40 15.21 18.97
C GLN A 101 -11.39 15.23 17.84
N ILE A 102 -10.49 16.21 17.84
CA ILE A 102 -9.37 16.26 16.91
C ILE A 102 -8.27 15.39 17.52
N ASP A 103 -7.66 14.54 16.70
CA ASP A 103 -6.59 13.67 17.16
C ASP A 103 -5.40 14.51 17.65
N PRO A 104 -4.91 14.27 18.87
CA PRO A 104 -3.99 15.17 19.57
C PRO A 104 -2.67 15.38 18.83
N GLU A 105 -2.17 14.34 18.15
CA GLU A 105 -0.88 14.35 17.46
C GLU A 105 -1.00 14.77 15.97
N LEU A 106 -2.19 15.12 15.48
CA LEU A 106 -2.37 15.51 14.06
C LEU A 106 -1.47 16.69 13.64
N ARG A 107 -1.06 17.52 14.61
CA ARG A 107 -0.12 18.64 14.38
C ARG A 107 1.32 18.20 14.18
N GLU A 108 1.71 17.06 14.77
CA GLU A 108 3.04 16.48 14.69
C GLU A 108 3.23 15.61 13.44
N MET A 109 2.14 15.32 12.71
CA MET A 109 2.12 14.54 11.47
C MET A 109 2.55 15.38 10.25
N TRP A 110 3.80 15.85 10.30
CA TRP A 110 4.41 16.74 9.30
C TRP A 110 4.36 16.19 7.87
N TYR A 111 4.33 14.86 7.71
CA TYR A 111 4.24 14.15 6.44
C TYR A 111 2.85 14.22 5.79
N ILE A 112 1.80 14.52 6.58
CA ILE A 112 0.43 14.80 6.12
C ILE A 112 0.22 16.31 5.95
N LYS A 113 0.65 17.11 6.93
CA LYS A 113 0.42 18.55 6.97
C LYS A 113 1.62 19.31 7.51
N ARG A 114 2.08 20.32 6.77
CA ARG A 114 3.07 21.29 7.26
C ARG A 114 2.40 22.46 8.01
N PRO A 115 3.17 23.21 8.83
CA PRO A 115 2.71 24.48 9.39
C PRO A 115 2.18 25.41 8.30
N GLU A 116 1.20 26.24 8.66
CA GLU A 116 0.62 27.23 7.74
C GLU A 116 1.70 28.19 7.21
N GLY A 117 1.70 28.42 5.89
CA GLY A 117 2.71 29.23 5.21
C GLY A 117 3.98 28.46 4.81
N SER A 118 4.13 27.19 5.16
CA SER A 118 5.24 26.36 4.69
C SER A 118 5.05 25.92 3.23
N ASN A 119 6.13 25.98 2.44
CA ASN A 119 6.21 25.45 1.08
C ASN A 119 6.85 24.05 1.03
N GLU A 120 7.12 23.44 2.19
CA GLU A 120 7.70 22.10 2.23
C GLU A 120 6.70 21.06 1.71
N PRO A 121 7.16 20.06 0.93
CA PRO A 121 6.28 19.03 0.42
C PRO A 121 5.70 18.14 1.55
N THR A 122 4.48 17.68 1.33
CA THR A 122 3.82 16.58 2.06
C THR A 122 3.46 15.48 1.08
N LEU A 123 2.87 14.38 1.54
CA LEU A 123 2.38 13.30 0.67
C LEU A 123 1.06 13.65 -0.06
N ASN A 124 0.57 14.88 0.08
CA ASN A 124 -0.68 15.37 -0.54
C ASN A 124 -1.96 14.56 -0.18
N VAL A 125 -1.93 13.86 0.96
CA VAL A 125 -3.00 12.98 1.44
C VAL A 125 -4.30 13.75 1.75
N ILE A 126 -4.20 14.97 2.29
CA ILE A 126 -5.37 15.81 2.62
C ILE A 126 -6.24 16.09 1.39
N SER A 127 -5.64 16.24 0.21
CA SER A 127 -6.38 16.50 -1.02
C SER A 127 -7.21 15.28 -1.44
N SER A 128 -6.68 14.06 -1.27
CA SER A 128 -7.42 12.81 -1.46
C SER A 128 -8.58 12.69 -0.48
N TRP A 129 -8.36 13.01 0.81
CA TRP A 129 -9.42 13.00 1.81
C TRP A 129 -10.53 14.01 1.53
N LYS A 130 -10.18 15.22 1.09
CA LYS A 130 -11.16 16.24 0.68
C LYS A 130 -11.98 15.79 -0.54
N SER A 131 -11.40 14.94 -1.37
CA SER A 131 -12.06 14.34 -2.54
C SER A 131 -12.87 13.08 -2.19
N GLY A 132 -12.96 12.70 -0.91
CA GLY A 132 -13.76 11.57 -0.43
C GLY A 132 -13.05 10.23 -0.41
N TYR A 133 -11.75 10.18 -0.72
CA TYR A 133 -10.96 8.95 -0.68
C TYR A 133 -10.26 8.83 0.68
N THR A 134 -10.59 7.79 1.42
CA THR A 134 -10.22 7.55 2.83
C THR A 134 -9.75 6.12 3.08
N GLY A 135 -9.73 5.27 2.03
CA GLY A 135 -9.42 3.84 2.10
C GLY A 135 -10.65 2.96 2.30
N LYS A 136 -11.84 3.57 2.40
CA LYS A 136 -13.08 2.86 2.70
C LYS A 136 -13.34 1.71 1.73
N GLY A 137 -13.60 0.53 2.30
CA GLY A 137 -13.90 -0.69 1.55
C GLY A 137 -12.67 -1.48 1.10
N ILE A 138 -11.45 -0.95 1.28
CA ILE A 138 -10.21 -1.68 1.01
C ILE A 138 -9.79 -2.43 2.27
N VAL A 139 -9.28 -3.65 2.10
CA VAL A 139 -8.70 -4.46 3.16
C VAL A 139 -7.20 -4.60 2.91
N VAL A 140 -6.40 -4.25 3.91
CA VAL A 140 -4.94 -4.39 3.88
C VAL A 140 -4.49 -5.41 4.92
N GLY A 141 -3.76 -6.43 4.47
CA GLY A 141 -3.06 -7.38 5.33
C GLY A 141 -1.74 -6.79 5.80
N VAL A 142 -1.57 -6.64 7.10
CA VAL A 142 -0.29 -6.31 7.74
C VAL A 142 0.39 -7.62 8.07
N VAL A 143 1.37 -8.01 7.24
CA VAL A 143 2.10 -9.28 7.33
C VAL A 143 3.38 -9.01 8.13
N ASP A 144 3.38 -9.36 9.42
CA ASP A 144 4.36 -8.89 10.39
C ASP A 144 4.43 -9.79 11.63
N ASP A 145 4.89 -9.25 12.76
CA ASP A 145 4.89 -9.85 14.10
C ASP A 145 3.49 -9.98 14.73
N GLY A 146 2.46 -9.51 14.00
CA GLY A 146 1.06 -9.51 14.36
C GLY A 146 0.49 -8.12 14.65
N VAL A 147 -0.84 -8.05 14.76
CA VAL A 147 -1.56 -6.81 15.08
C VAL A 147 -2.54 -7.09 16.20
N ASP A 148 -2.37 -6.43 17.33
CA ASP A 148 -3.38 -6.37 18.38
C ASP A 148 -4.45 -5.35 18.01
N GLY A 149 -5.56 -5.85 17.47
CA GLY A 149 -6.71 -5.02 17.13
C GLY A 149 -7.49 -4.45 18.31
N SER A 150 -7.16 -4.80 19.57
CA SER A 150 -7.87 -4.27 20.74
C SER A 150 -7.54 -2.82 21.04
N HIS A 151 -6.43 -2.30 20.49
CA HIS A 151 -6.07 -0.91 20.65
C HIS A 151 -7.16 0.00 20.06
N HIS A 152 -7.64 0.99 20.83
CA HIS A 152 -8.76 1.86 20.44
C HIS A 152 -8.51 2.68 19.15
N GLU A 153 -7.24 2.87 18.78
CA GLU A 153 -6.84 3.48 17.51
C GLU A 153 -7.14 2.58 16.30
N LEU A 154 -7.14 1.26 16.49
CA LEU A 154 -7.28 0.26 15.43
C LEU A 154 -8.62 -0.48 15.47
N GLN A 155 -9.28 -0.52 16.62
CA GLN A 155 -10.41 -1.40 16.92
C GLN A 155 -11.54 -1.35 15.88
N ASP A 156 -11.91 -0.17 15.38
CA ASP A 156 -12.99 -0.02 14.39
C ASP A 156 -12.59 -0.54 13.01
N ASN A 157 -11.31 -0.48 12.68
CA ASN A 157 -10.78 -0.83 11.36
C ASN A 157 -10.21 -2.25 11.33
N TYR A 158 -9.98 -2.87 12.48
CA TYR A 158 -9.41 -4.21 12.57
C TYR A 158 -10.44 -5.31 12.27
N ARG A 159 -10.07 -6.23 11.38
CA ARG A 159 -10.87 -7.38 10.94
C ARG A 159 -10.26 -8.67 11.45
N TRP A 160 -10.61 -9.03 12.69
CA TRP A 160 -10.20 -10.27 13.33
C TRP A 160 -10.65 -11.52 12.53
N ASP A 161 -11.76 -11.42 11.80
CA ASP A 161 -12.30 -12.48 10.95
C ASP A 161 -11.44 -12.76 9.71
N LEU A 162 -10.59 -11.80 9.33
CA LEU A 162 -9.63 -11.88 8.22
C LEU A 162 -8.18 -12.01 8.69
N SER A 163 -7.96 -12.11 10.00
CA SER A 163 -6.63 -12.13 10.63
C SER A 163 -6.25 -13.54 11.08
N TYR A 164 -4.96 -13.86 11.03
CA TYR A 164 -4.46 -15.19 11.40
C TYR A 164 -3.07 -15.13 12.03
N ASP A 165 -2.84 -16.02 13.00
CA ASP A 165 -1.55 -16.24 13.65
C ASP A 165 -1.00 -17.59 13.18
N TYR A 166 -0.08 -17.56 12.23
CA TYR A 166 0.60 -18.74 11.71
C TYR A 166 1.68 -19.28 12.66
N VAL A 167 2.13 -18.49 13.64
CA VAL A 167 3.06 -18.97 14.67
C VAL A 167 2.31 -19.85 15.68
N ALA A 168 1.13 -19.39 16.11
CA ALA A 168 0.28 -20.12 17.06
C ALA A 168 -0.74 -21.06 16.39
N ASP A 169 -0.74 -21.11 15.05
CA ASP A 169 -1.69 -21.80 14.19
C ASP A 169 -3.16 -21.64 14.61
N LYS A 170 -3.59 -20.38 14.72
CA LYS A 170 -4.96 -20.05 15.14
C LYS A 170 -5.44 -18.71 14.60
N GLN A 171 -6.75 -18.54 14.58
CA GLN A 171 -7.35 -17.24 14.33
C GLN A 171 -7.01 -16.25 15.46
N VAL A 172 -6.69 -15.00 15.09
CA VAL A 172 -6.34 -13.96 16.06
C VAL A 172 -7.60 -13.47 16.78
N SER A 173 -7.58 -13.47 18.11
CA SER A 173 -8.59 -12.81 18.94
C SER A 173 -8.14 -11.39 19.32
N PHE A 174 -9.09 -10.50 19.59
CA PHE A 174 -8.78 -9.21 20.21
C PHE A 174 -7.98 -9.39 21.51
N GLY A 175 -6.94 -8.57 21.71
CA GLY A 175 -6.07 -8.63 22.88
C GLY A 175 -5.01 -9.73 22.80
N THR A 176 -4.81 -10.34 21.63
CA THR A 176 -3.66 -11.23 21.40
C THR A 176 -2.39 -10.41 21.56
N ARG A 177 -1.56 -10.79 22.53
CA ARG A 177 -0.28 -10.11 22.78
C ARG A 177 0.66 -10.37 21.61
N VAL A 178 1.09 -9.29 20.97
CA VAL A 178 2.08 -9.29 19.87
C VAL A 178 3.20 -8.29 20.19
N PRO A 179 4.39 -8.41 19.58
CA PRO A 179 5.55 -7.60 19.94
C PRO A 179 5.36 -6.10 19.62
N GLY A 180 4.64 -5.80 18.54
CA GLY A 180 4.03 -4.49 18.31
C GLY A 180 4.59 -3.70 17.13
N HIS A 181 5.50 -4.26 16.34
CA HIS A 181 5.92 -3.67 15.08
C HIS A 181 4.76 -3.62 14.07
N GLY A 182 3.98 -4.70 13.94
CA GLY A 182 2.79 -4.74 13.10
C GLY A 182 1.72 -3.74 13.54
N ASN A 183 1.53 -3.50 14.84
CA ASN A 183 0.65 -2.43 15.33
C ASN A 183 1.10 -1.04 14.85
N LYS A 184 2.39 -0.72 14.94
CA LYS A 184 2.94 0.55 14.44
C LYS A 184 2.64 0.72 12.94
N CYS A 185 2.87 -0.32 12.14
CA CYS A 185 2.54 -0.31 10.71
C CYS A 185 1.03 -0.12 10.48
N ALA A 186 0.18 -0.85 11.21
CA ALA A 186 -1.26 -0.76 11.13
C ALA A 186 -1.79 0.65 11.46
N GLY A 187 -1.25 1.31 12.49
CA GLY A 187 -1.67 2.67 12.88
C GLY A 187 -1.31 3.73 11.84
N VAL A 188 -0.11 3.64 11.24
CA VAL A 188 0.29 4.52 10.13
C VAL A 188 -0.66 4.36 8.94
N LEU A 189 -1.08 3.13 8.67
CA LEU A 189 -1.94 2.80 7.55
C LEU A 189 -3.39 3.26 7.78
N ALA A 190 -4.03 2.78 8.84
CA ALA A 190 -5.46 2.97 9.09
C ALA A 190 -5.79 3.22 10.58
N GLY A 191 -4.96 3.99 11.29
CA GLY A 191 -5.36 4.58 12.57
C GLY A 191 -6.63 5.42 12.42
N LYS A 192 -7.58 5.25 13.34
CA LYS A 192 -8.90 5.85 13.29
C LYS A 192 -8.83 7.37 13.45
N ARG A 193 -9.50 8.09 12.56
CA ARG A 193 -9.59 9.55 12.60
C ARG A 193 -10.63 10.04 13.61
N ASN A 194 -10.36 11.18 14.22
CA ASN A 194 -11.23 11.95 15.11
C ASN A 194 -11.75 11.14 16.31
N ASN A 195 -10.94 10.22 16.84
CA ASN A 195 -11.22 9.49 18.07
C ASN A 195 -10.55 10.16 19.29
N GLY A 196 -9.69 11.16 19.05
CA GLY A 196 -8.95 11.88 20.09
C GLY A 196 -7.83 11.07 20.73
N LEU A 197 -7.32 10.07 20.01
CA LEU A 197 -6.16 9.26 20.37
C LEU A 197 -5.12 9.41 19.26
N CYS A 198 -3.84 9.28 19.62
CA CYS A 198 -2.70 9.37 18.73
C CYS A 198 -2.88 10.37 17.56
N GLY A 199 -2.92 9.86 16.33
CA GLY A 199 -2.94 10.63 15.09
C GLY A 199 -4.04 10.14 14.14
N VAL A 200 -3.67 9.83 12.91
CA VAL A 200 -4.62 9.31 11.92
C VAL A 200 -3.89 8.48 10.87
N GLY A 201 -4.47 7.36 10.42
CA GLY A 201 -3.92 6.59 9.33
C GLY A 201 -4.04 7.31 7.99
N ILE A 202 -3.12 7.05 7.06
CA ILE A 202 -3.20 7.57 5.68
C ILE A 202 -4.55 7.20 5.03
N ALA A 203 -4.99 5.98 5.25
CA ALA A 203 -6.26 5.40 4.81
C ALA A 203 -7.14 5.04 6.02
N TYR A 204 -7.54 6.05 6.79
CA TYR A 204 -8.21 5.91 8.09
C TYR A 204 -9.58 5.21 8.09
N GLU A 205 -10.16 4.88 6.94
CA GLU A 205 -11.37 4.02 6.83
C GLU A 205 -11.09 2.68 6.11
N ALA A 206 -9.82 2.36 5.81
CA ALA A 206 -9.44 1.03 5.34
C ALA A 206 -9.53 0.02 6.49
N ASN A 207 -9.84 -1.22 6.15
CA ASN A 207 -9.80 -2.33 7.08
C ASN A 207 -8.39 -2.91 7.17
N ILE A 208 -8.00 -3.38 8.35
CA ILE A 208 -6.72 -4.04 8.60
C ILE A 208 -6.97 -5.50 8.97
N ALA A 209 -6.29 -6.42 8.28
CA ALA A 209 -6.12 -7.80 8.72
C ALA A 209 -4.70 -7.97 9.28
N GLY A 210 -4.56 -8.51 10.49
CA GLY A 210 -3.26 -8.85 11.07
C GLY A 210 -2.85 -10.27 10.70
N ILE A 211 -1.72 -10.43 10.02
CA ILE A 211 -1.18 -11.72 9.61
C ILE A 211 0.16 -11.90 10.31
N ARG A 212 0.15 -12.66 11.41
CA ARG A 212 1.35 -12.95 12.19
C ARG A 212 2.01 -14.21 11.66
N PHE A 213 3.28 -14.12 11.27
CA PHE A 213 4.00 -15.27 10.70
C PHE A 213 5.40 -15.51 11.29
N PHE A 214 5.93 -14.53 12.03
CA PHE A 214 7.11 -14.67 12.91
C PHE A 214 6.80 -14.14 14.31
N ASP A 215 7.65 -14.48 15.27
CA ASP A 215 7.54 -14.07 16.68
C ASP A 215 8.73 -13.21 17.15
N ASP A 216 8.93 -13.13 18.46
CA ASP A 216 10.00 -12.33 19.08
C ASP A 216 11.43 -12.76 18.67
N VAL A 217 11.62 -13.96 18.10
CA VAL A 217 12.93 -14.39 17.55
C VAL A 217 13.08 -14.13 16.06
N ASN A 218 12.06 -13.56 15.39
CA ASN A 218 12.04 -13.21 13.96
C ASN A 218 12.31 -14.39 13.03
N GLU A 219 11.85 -15.58 13.39
CA GLU A 219 12.01 -16.79 12.57
C GLU A 219 10.70 -17.15 11.85
N ALA A 220 10.83 -17.52 10.57
CA ALA A 220 9.76 -18.04 9.74
C ALA A 220 10.29 -19.15 8.83
N THR A 221 9.38 -19.94 8.26
CA THR A 221 9.72 -20.92 7.21
C THR A 221 9.14 -20.46 5.87
N ASP A 222 9.72 -20.90 4.75
CA ASP A 222 9.19 -20.68 3.39
C ASP A 222 7.71 -21.10 3.30
N ALA A 223 7.31 -22.19 3.97
CA ALA A 223 5.91 -22.61 4.03
C ALA A 223 5.01 -21.58 4.74
N THR A 224 5.46 -21.07 5.88
CA THR A 224 4.72 -20.08 6.68
C THR A 224 4.62 -18.73 5.96
N GLU A 225 5.72 -18.25 5.39
CA GLU A 225 5.75 -17.04 4.55
C GLU A 225 4.81 -17.17 3.36
N SER A 226 4.89 -18.28 2.61
CA SER A 226 4.04 -18.52 1.45
C SER A 226 2.55 -18.50 1.82
N ALA A 227 2.18 -19.09 2.95
CA ALA A 227 0.81 -19.12 3.43
C ALA A 227 0.33 -17.73 3.87
N ALA A 228 1.19 -16.94 4.53
CA ALA A 228 0.89 -15.59 4.95
C ALA A 228 0.64 -14.65 3.76
N LEU A 229 1.47 -14.72 2.71
CA LEU A 229 1.36 -13.88 1.51
C LEU A 229 0.15 -14.19 0.63
N VAL A 230 -0.50 -15.35 0.81
CA VAL A 230 -1.73 -15.72 0.11
C VAL A 230 -2.94 -15.84 1.04
N HIS A 231 -2.81 -15.36 2.28
CA HIS A 231 -3.89 -15.39 3.24
C HIS A 231 -5.08 -14.56 2.73
N LYS A 232 -6.24 -15.18 2.51
CA LYS A 232 -7.49 -14.49 2.11
C LYS A 232 -7.35 -13.64 0.84
N LEU A 233 -6.68 -14.17 -0.20
CA LEU A 233 -6.47 -13.48 -1.50
C LEU A 233 -7.75 -12.96 -2.17
N GLU A 234 -8.90 -13.54 -1.84
CA GLU A 234 -10.21 -13.13 -2.35
C GLU A 234 -10.77 -11.87 -1.69
N ILE A 235 -10.22 -11.45 -0.54
CA ILE A 235 -10.69 -10.29 0.23
C ILE A 235 -9.58 -9.27 0.47
N ILE A 236 -8.38 -9.71 0.82
CA ILE A 236 -7.24 -8.83 1.09
C ILE A 236 -6.66 -8.34 -0.23
N GLY A 237 -6.69 -7.02 -0.43
CA GLY A 237 -6.24 -6.42 -1.67
C GLY A 237 -4.76 -6.02 -1.68
N ILE A 238 -4.23 -5.66 -0.51
CA ILE A 238 -2.86 -5.18 -0.33
C ILE A 238 -2.22 -5.97 0.82
N TYR A 239 -0.98 -6.39 0.64
CA TYR A 239 -0.14 -7.02 1.67
C TYR A 239 1.03 -6.08 1.96
N SER A 240 1.07 -5.56 3.18
CA SER A 240 2.11 -4.65 3.66
C SER A 240 3.17 -5.43 4.42
N ASN A 241 4.39 -5.47 3.88
CA ASN A 241 5.49 -6.30 4.37
C ASN A 241 6.69 -5.42 4.76
N SER A 242 7.00 -5.39 6.05
CA SER A 242 8.10 -4.60 6.61
C SER A 242 9.18 -5.51 7.20
N TRP A 243 9.55 -6.54 6.44
CA TRP A 243 10.49 -7.61 6.79
C TRP A 243 11.22 -8.08 5.52
N GLY A 244 12.30 -8.82 5.71
CA GLY A 244 13.17 -9.34 4.67
C GLY A 244 14.36 -10.08 5.29
N PRO A 245 15.39 -10.44 4.50
CA PRO A 245 16.63 -10.99 5.00
C PRO A 245 17.34 -10.07 5.99
N GLU A 246 18.33 -10.58 6.71
CA GLU A 246 19.12 -9.76 7.63
C GLU A 246 19.98 -8.72 6.87
N ASP A 247 19.74 -7.44 7.16
CA ASP A 247 20.41 -6.25 6.60
C ASP A 247 21.88 -6.05 7.07
N SER A 248 22.65 -7.13 7.14
CA SER A 248 24.01 -7.16 7.71
C SER A 248 25.12 -6.83 6.70
N ALA A 249 24.76 -6.63 5.43
CA ALA A 249 25.68 -6.58 4.29
C ALA A 249 26.46 -7.88 4.07
N ARG A 250 25.91 -9.02 4.50
CA ARG A 250 26.49 -10.36 4.35
C ARG A 250 25.52 -11.40 3.82
N ILE A 251 24.22 -11.20 4.04
CA ILE A 251 23.19 -12.13 3.58
C ILE A 251 22.83 -11.82 2.13
N ILE A 252 22.56 -12.87 1.35
CA ILE A 252 22.00 -12.80 0.00
C ILE A 252 20.94 -13.88 -0.01
N GLU A 253 19.69 -13.46 0.04
CA GLU A 253 18.55 -14.35 0.26
C GLU A 253 17.29 -13.70 -0.30
N GLY A 254 16.31 -14.54 -0.60
CA GLY A 254 15.04 -14.12 -1.19
C GLY A 254 13.97 -15.14 -0.87
N PRO A 255 12.79 -15.01 -1.47
CA PRO A 255 11.72 -15.96 -1.28
C PRO A 255 12.17 -17.36 -1.70
N GLY A 256 11.88 -18.37 -0.88
CA GLY A 256 12.05 -19.76 -1.25
C GLY A 256 11.07 -20.18 -2.36
N PRO A 257 11.10 -21.45 -2.80
CA PRO A 257 10.25 -21.92 -3.89
C PRO A 257 8.75 -21.76 -3.62
N LEU A 258 8.28 -21.99 -2.39
CA LEU A 258 6.87 -21.85 -2.05
C LEU A 258 6.47 -20.38 -1.98
N THR A 259 7.27 -19.54 -1.34
CA THR A 259 7.02 -18.10 -1.24
C THR A 259 7.05 -17.43 -2.62
N SER A 260 7.95 -17.86 -3.52
CA SER A 260 7.97 -17.41 -4.92
C SER A 260 6.69 -17.79 -5.66
N ALA A 261 6.23 -19.04 -5.52
CA ALA A 261 4.97 -19.50 -6.11
C ALA A 261 3.75 -18.79 -5.51
N ALA A 262 3.79 -18.44 -4.22
CA ALA A 262 2.76 -17.68 -3.52
C ALA A 262 2.64 -16.25 -4.06
N LEU A 263 3.75 -15.54 -4.27
CA LEU A 263 3.74 -14.22 -4.90
C LEU A 263 3.15 -14.28 -6.32
N GLU A 264 3.54 -15.27 -7.11
CA GLU A 264 3.01 -15.48 -8.46
C GLU A 264 1.51 -15.83 -8.45
N LYS A 265 1.07 -16.68 -7.52
CA LYS A 265 -0.36 -16.98 -7.30
C LYS A 265 -1.12 -15.72 -6.93
N GLY A 266 -0.58 -14.91 -6.02
CA GLY A 266 -1.18 -13.68 -5.55
C GLY A 266 -1.47 -12.67 -6.66
N ILE A 267 -0.48 -12.42 -7.54
CA ILE A 267 -0.64 -11.50 -8.67
C ILE A 267 -1.53 -12.05 -9.79
N LYS A 268 -1.74 -13.38 -9.88
CA LYS A 268 -2.61 -14.01 -10.89
C LYS A 268 -4.06 -14.18 -10.42
N GLU A 269 -4.27 -14.50 -9.15
CA GLU A 269 -5.58 -14.93 -8.65
C GLU A 269 -6.20 -13.94 -7.67
N GLY A 270 -5.40 -13.15 -6.94
CA GLY A 270 -5.90 -12.19 -5.96
C GLY A 270 -6.78 -11.11 -6.57
N ARG A 271 -7.70 -10.56 -5.77
CA ARG A 271 -8.61 -9.46 -6.18
C ARG A 271 -9.34 -9.73 -7.51
N ASP A 272 -10.05 -10.86 -7.60
CA ASP A 272 -10.78 -11.26 -8.81
C ASP A 272 -9.90 -11.25 -10.08
N LYS A 273 -8.66 -11.76 -9.96
CA LYS A 273 -7.62 -11.80 -11.02
C LYS A 273 -7.03 -10.44 -11.42
N GLN A 274 -7.30 -9.38 -10.68
CA GLN A 274 -6.57 -8.10 -10.83
C GLN A 274 -5.16 -8.20 -10.23
N GLY A 275 -4.94 -9.17 -9.35
CA GLY A 275 -3.69 -9.41 -8.64
C GLY A 275 -3.62 -8.68 -7.31
N ALA A 276 -3.20 -9.40 -6.29
CA ALA A 276 -2.81 -8.84 -5.00
C ALA A 276 -1.64 -7.86 -5.15
N ILE A 277 -1.61 -6.84 -4.31
CA ILE A 277 -0.54 -5.84 -4.31
C ILE A 277 0.37 -6.06 -3.11
N TYR A 278 1.64 -6.31 -3.36
CA TYR A 278 2.64 -6.55 -2.32
C TYR A 278 3.56 -5.35 -2.19
N THR A 279 3.49 -4.60 -1.10
CA THR A 279 4.48 -3.56 -0.79
C THR A 279 5.53 -4.14 0.14
N PHE A 280 6.80 -3.87 -0.14
CA PHE A 280 7.94 -4.34 0.66
C PHE A 280 8.86 -3.19 1.05
N ALA A 281 9.34 -3.23 2.29
CA ALA A 281 10.38 -2.33 2.77
C ALA A 281 11.70 -2.62 2.05
N ALA A 282 12.40 -1.58 1.59
CA ALA A 282 13.64 -1.73 0.83
C ALA A 282 14.87 -2.14 1.66
N GLY A 283 14.77 -2.31 2.98
CA GLY A 283 15.90 -2.66 3.86
C GLY A 283 16.52 -1.47 4.62
N ASN A 284 17.23 -1.77 5.72
CA ASN A 284 17.78 -0.81 6.68
C ASN A 284 19.31 -0.91 6.87
N GLY A 285 20.00 -1.65 5.99
CA GLY A 285 21.43 -1.95 6.05
C GLY A 285 22.36 -0.87 5.49
N GLY A 286 21.85 0.31 5.14
CA GLY A 286 22.63 1.38 4.51
C GLY A 286 23.87 1.81 5.31
N THR A 287 23.79 1.82 6.64
CA THR A 287 24.92 2.20 7.52
C THR A 287 26.08 1.20 7.50
N VAL A 288 25.77 -0.07 7.24
CA VAL A 288 26.75 -1.16 7.16
C VAL A 288 27.19 -1.42 5.72
N GLY A 289 26.61 -0.70 4.76
CA GLY A 289 26.90 -0.78 3.34
C GLY A 289 26.19 -1.93 2.64
N ASP A 290 25.01 -2.31 3.12
CA ASP A 290 24.16 -3.28 2.41
C ASP A 290 23.46 -2.62 1.21
N GLY A 291 22.94 -3.44 0.30
CA GLY A 291 22.15 -2.96 -0.82
C GLY A 291 21.03 -3.91 -1.19
N CYS A 292 19.85 -3.37 -1.43
CA CYS A 292 18.65 -4.15 -1.66
C CYS A 292 18.64 -4.97 -2.98
N ALA A 293 19.69 -4.87 -3.79
CA ALA A 293 19.95 -5.78 -4.92
C ALA A 293 20.27 -7.23 -4.45
N TYR A 294 20.53 -7.42 -3.16
CA TYR A 294 20.82 -8.70 -2.50
C TYR A 294 19.63 -9.25 -1.70
N ASP A 295 18.49 -8.56 -1.75
CA ASP A 295 17.21 -9.01 -1.20
C ASP A 295 16.27 -9.44 -2.34
N GLY A 296 15.95 -10.73 -2.40
CA GLY A 296 15.10 -11.29 -3.45
C GLY A 296 13.63 -10.88 -3.36
N TYR A 297 13.15 -10.44 -2.19
CA TYR A 297 11.80 -9.89 -2.02
C TYR A 297 11.70 -8.53 -2.69
N VAL A 298 12.72 -7.68 -2.52
CA VAL A 298 12.83 -6.37 -3.19
C VAL A 298 13.06 -6.51 -4.69
N ASN A 299 13.83 -7.50 -5.14
CA ASN A 299 14.09 -7.74 -6.57
C ASN A 299 12.96 -8.48 -7.30
N SER A 300 11.94 -8.96 -6.59
CA SER A 300 10.77 -9.56 -7.22
C SER A 300 9.95 -8.51 -7.99
N ILE A 301 9.61 -8.79 -9.24
CA ILE A 301 8.76 -7.87 -10.03
C ILE A 301 7.33 -7.77 -9.47
N TYR A 302 6.94 -8.75 -8.66
CA TYR A 302 5.61 -8.85 -8.05
C TYR A 302 5.45 -7.95 -6.83
N THR A 303 6.54 -7.38 -6.32
CA THR A 303 6.55 -6.50 -5.16
C THR A 303 6.75 -5.05 -5.58
N ILE A 304 6.36 -4.15 -4.67
CA ILE A 304 6.54 -2.71 -4.78
C ILE A 304 7.49 -2.31 -3.66
N ALA A 305 8.78 -2.20 -3.99
CA ALA A 305 9.81 -1.83 -3.04
C ALA A 305 9.75 -0.34 -2.70
N ILE A 306 9.64 -0.02 -1.41
CA ILE A 306 9.49 1.34 -0.88
C ILE A 306 10.66 1.67 0.04
N ASN A 307 11.33 2.80 -0.25
CA ASN A 307 12.38 3.34 0.60
C ASN A 307 11.89 4.54 1.43
N GLY A 308 12.64 4.91 2.46
CA GLY A 308 12.37 6.07 3.31
C GLY A 308 13.07 7.36 2.83
N VAL A 309 12.43 8.50 3.08
CA VAL A 309 13.07 9.82 2.98
C VAL A 309 12.79 10.66 4.22
N ASN A 310 13.80 11.40 4.70
CA ASN A 310 13.66 12.27 5.85
C ASN A 310 12.77 13.49 5.56
N LYS A 311 12.31 14.15 6.63
CA LYS A 311 11.50 15.37 6.60
C LYS A 311 12.03 16.47 5.68
N ASP A 312 13.35 16.63 5.66
CA ASP A 312 14.09 17.64 4.91
C ASP A 312 14.49 17.19 3.49
N GLY A 313 14.03 16.01 3.06
CA GLY A 313 14.35 15.41 1.78
C GLY A 313 15.70 14.69 1.72
N SER A 314 16.45 14.59 2.82
CA SER A 314 17.71 13.86 2.85
C SER A 314 17.52 12.34 2.83
N ARG A 315 18.51 11.63 2.27
CA ARG A 315 18.59 10.17 2.33
C ARG A 315 18.82 9.74 3.79
N PRO A 316 17.93 8.94 4.40
CA PRO A 316 18.16 8.37 5.72
C PRO A 316 19.40 7.48 5.73
N SER A 317 20.10 7.40 6.85
CA SER A 317 21.34 6.63 6.98
C SER A 317 21.15 5.11 6.88
N TYR A 318 19.96 4.61 7.25
CA TYR A 318 19.60 3.20 7.07
C TYR A 318 19.28 2.84 5.62
N ALA A 319 18.97 3.81 4.76
CA ALA A 319 18.40 3.52 3.45
C ALA A 319 19.37 2.73 2.56
N GLU A 320 18.91 1.60 2.07
CA GLU A 320 19.61 0.81 1.06
C GLU A 320 19.34 1.35 -0.34
N GLU A 321 20.23 1.02 -1.28
CA GLU A 321 20.16 1.49 -2.66
C GLU A 321 20.17 0.32 -3.63
N CYS A 322 19.21 0.28 -4.55
CA CYS A 322 19.20 -0.66 -5.66
C CYS A 322 18.24 -0.16 -6.76
N PRO A 323 18.38 -0.64 -8.00
CA PRO A 323 17.53 -0.21 -9.11
C PRO A 323 16.11 -0.80 -9.09
N ALA A 324 15.79 -1.67 -8.13
CA ALA A 324 14.47 -2.25 -7.93
C ALA A 324 13.51 -1.38 -7.10
N ILE A 325 14.02 -0.30 -6.45
CA ILE A 325 13.19 0.59 -5.64
C ILE A 325 12.19 1.34 -6.53
N MET A 326 10.90 1.14 -6.28
CA MET A 326 9.82 1.78 -7.05
C MET A 326 9.66 3.25 -6.67
N ALA A 327 9.56 3.56 -5.38
CA ALA A 327 9.30 4.91 -4.91
C ALA A 327 9.74 5.11 -3.46
N THR A 328 9.60 6.34 -2.97
CA THR A 328 9.84 6.67 -1.57
C THR A 328 8.63 7.30 -0.92
N ALA A 329 8.46 7.01 0.37
CA ALA A 329 7.56 7.73 1.26
C ALA A 329 8.35 8.28 2.45
N TYR A 330 7.74 9.22 3.19
CA TYR A 330 8.40 9.81 4.34
C TYR A 330 8.67 8.77 5.43
N SER A 331 9.80 8.93 6.08
CA SER A 331 10.20 8.20 7.28
C SER A 331 11.22 9.05 8.03
N SER A 332 11.91 8.47 9.01
CA SER A 332 12.89 9.15 9.82
C SER A 332 13.97 8.19 10.31
N ASP A 333 15.22 8.64 10.28
CA ASP A 333 16.34 8.06 11.06
C ASP A 333 16.87 9.03 12.13
N LYS A 334 16.54 10.32 12.03
CA LYS A 334 16.97 11.40 12.91
C LYS A 334 15.89 12.48 12.97
N GLY A 335 15.62 12.99 14.17
CA GLY A 335 14.67 14.08 14.39
C GLY A 335 13.25 13.58 14.63
N GLU A 336 12.25 14.29 14.08
CA GLU A 336 10.83 13.95 14.21
C GLU A 336 10.52 12.65 13.45
N GLY A 337 9.95 11.66 14.14
CA GLY A 337 9.54 10.39 13.54
C GLY A 337 8.12 10.42 12.99
N ILE A 338 7.62 9.22 12.72
CA ILE A 338 6.26 8.96 12.26
C ILE A 338 5.39 8.67 13.47
N VAL A 339 4.32 9.46 13.63
CA VAL A 339 3.31 9.26 14.67
C VAL A 339 2.50 8.00 14.40
N THR A 340 2.38 7.11 15.37
CA THR A 340 1.54 5.91 15.28
C THR A 340 1.22 5.31 16.66
N VAL A 341 0.46 4.23 16.68
CA VAL A 341 0.14 3.41 17.85
C VAL A 341 1.31 2.52 18.28
N ASP A 342 1.43 2.27 19.58
CA ASP A 342 2.33 1.29 20.17
C ASP A 342 1.63 0.51 21.29
N ASN A 343 1.79 -0.81 21.33
CA ASN A 343 1.09 -1.65 22.31
C ASN A 343 1.58 -1.47 23.76
N VAL A 344 2.74 -0.86 23.98
CA VAL A 344 3.32 -0.64 25.31
C VAL A 344 3.12 0.81 25.76
N LYS A 345 3.39 1.77 24.87
CA LYS A 345 3.39 3.21 25.15
C LYS A 345 2.06 3.90 24.75
N GLY A 346 1.16 3.20 24.06
CA GLY A 346 -0.09 3.74 23.53
C GLY A 346 0.13 4.49 22.22
N CYS A 347 0.79 5.65 22.27
CA CYS A 347 1.14 6.44 21.09
C CYS A 347 2.64 6.75 21.10
N VAL A 348 3.25 6.71 19.91
CA VAL A 348 4.66 7.06 19.70
C VAL A 348 4.79 8.02 18.53
N ASN A 349 5.86 8.80 18.52
CA ASN A 349 6.20 9.77 17.47
C ASN A 349 7.64 9.59 16.95
N ASP A 350 8.24 8.45 17.22
CA ASP A 350 9.62 8.07 16.89
C ASP A 350 9.69 6.84 15.97
N PHE A 351 8.57 6.38 15.41
CA PHE A 351 8.58 5.30 14.43
C PHE A 351 9.24 5.76 13.12
N GLY A 352 9.91 4.86 12.41
CA GLY A 352 10.75 5.23 11.27
C GLY A 352 11.17 4.02 10.45
N ALA A 353 12.39 4.06 9.93
CA ALA A 353 12.94 3.04 9.03
C ALA A 353 12.11 2.85 7.74
N THR A 354 12.52 1.91 6.89
CA THR A 354 11.74 1.58 5.68
C THR A 354 10.35 0.99 6.00
N SER A 355 10.14 0.46 7.21
CA SER A 355 8.84 -0.02 7.69
C SER A 355 7.76 1.07 7.70
N ALA A 356 8.06 2.26 8.24
CA ALA A 356 7.10 3.35 8.28
C ALA A 356 6.76 3.86 6.87
N ALA A 357 7.76 3.94 5.98
CA ALA A 357 7.56 4.34 4.59
C ALA A 357 6.65 3.34 3.84
N THR A 358 6.84 2.05 4.07
CA THR A 358 6.04 0.98 3.46
C THR A 358 4.59 1.03 3.93
N ALA A 359 4.35 1.22 5.23
CA ALA A 359 2.99 1.37 5.76
C ALA A 359 2.27 2.61 5.20
N ILE A 360 2.99 3.73 5.03
CA ILE A 360 2.46 4.92 4.35
C ILE A 360 2.07 4.61 2.91
N ALA A 361 2.97 3.97 2.14
CA ALA A 361 2.74 3.62 0.75
C ALA A 361 1.53 2.69 0.59
N SER A 362 1.39 1.68 1.45
CA SER A 362 0.21 0.80 1.52
C SER A 362 -1.09 1.59 1.74
N GLY A 363 -1.07 2.58 2.64
CA GLY A 363 -2.20 3.48 2.84
C GLY A 363 -2.52 4.31 1.60
N MET A 364 -1.51 4.88 0.93
CA MET A 364 -1.71 5.64 -0.32
C MET A 364 -2.25 4.78 -1.46
N ILE A 365 -1.81 3.52 -1.56
CA ILE A 365 -2.35 2.55 -2.52
C ILE A 365 -3.80 2.19 -2.16
N ALA A 366 -4.16 2.07 -0.87
CA ALA A 366 -5.54 1.86 -0.47
C ALA A 366 -6.45 3.04 -0.89
N LEU A 367 -6.00 4.29 -0.76
CA LEU A 367 -6.72 5.45 -1.30
C LEU A 367 -6.91 5.33 -2.83
N THR A 368 -5.89 4.85 -3.51
CA THR A 368 -5.84 4.70 -4.98
C THR A 368 -6.81 3.61 -5.46
N LEU A 369 -6.85 2.45 -4.78
CA LEU A 369 -7.79 1.36 -5.09
C LEU A 369 -9.24 1.73 -4.78
N GLN A 370 -9.49 2.57 -3.77
CA GLN A 370 -10.83 3.11 -3.55
C GLN A 370 -11.29 3.98 -4.74
N ALA A 371 -10.37 4.70 -5.38
CA ALA A 371 -10.68 5.52 -6.55
C ALA A 371 -10.97 4.69 -7.80
N ASN A 372 -10.31 3.53 -7.93
CA ASN A 372 -10.60 2.57 -8.99
C ASN A 372 -10.26 1.16 -8.52
N SER A 373 -11.29 0.39 -8.18
CA SER A 373 -11.13 -0.98 -7.73
C SER A 373 -10.72 -1.93 -8.85
N ASN A 374 -10.75 -1.50 -10.12
CA ASN A 374 -10.43 -2.35 -11.27
C ASN A 374 -8.94 -2.37 -11.63
N LEU A 375 -8.12 -1.56 -10.94
CA LEU A 375 -6.68 -1.51 -11.20
C LEU A 375 -6.03 -2.86 -10.93
N THR A 376 -5.26 -3.35 -11.90
CA THR A 376 -4.39 -4.51 -11.71
C THR A 376 -3.17 -4.15 -10.85
N TRP A 377 -2.45 -5.16 -10.36
CA TRP A 377 -1.19 -4.95 -9.62
C TRP A 377 -0.17 -4.14 -10.45
N ARG A 378 -0.11 -4.34 -11.76
CA ARG A 378 0.74 -3.56 -12.69
C ARG A 378 0.25 -2.15 -12.89
N ASP A 379 -1.07 -1.93 -13.01
CA ASP A 379 -1.62 -0.58 -13.12
C ASP A 379 -1.22 0.29 -11.93
N VAL A 380 -1.23 -0.26 -10.72
CA VAL A 380 -0.78 0.44 -9.51
C VAL A 380 0.69 0.83 -9.63
N GLN A 381 1.57 -0.07 -10.07
CA GLN A 381 2.98 0.24 -10.29
C GLN A 381 3.16 1.34 -11.36
N HIS A 382 2.40 1.31 -12.46
CA HIS A 382 2.39 2.37 -13.47
C HIS A 382 1.87 3.72 -12.93
N ILE A 383 0.83 3.71 -12.10
CA ILE A 383 0.33 4.92 -11.47
C ILE A 383 1.40 5.51 -10.55
N ILE A 384 2.11 4.70 -9.77
CA ILE A 384 3.22 5.17 -8.93
C ILE A 384 4.30 5.82 -9.79
N ALA A 385 4.78 5.16 -10.84
CA ALA A 385 5.81 5.69 -11.73
C ALA A 385 5.42 7.04 -12.37
N ASN A 386 4.14 7.23 -12.70
CA ASN A 386 3.64 8.45 -13.35
C ASN A 386 3.18 9.56 -12.38
N SER A 387 3.10 9.28 -11.08
CA SER A 387 2.64 10.25 -10.08
C SER A 387 3.71 10.65 -9.08
N ALA A 388 4.72 9.82 -8.88
CA ALA A 388 5.82 10.10 -7.97
C ALA A 388 6.57 11.36 -8.41
N ARG A 389 6.96 12.18 -7.43
CA ARG A 389 7.64 13.44 -7.66
C ARG A 389 9.14 13.27 -7.49
N ALA A 390 9.84 13.22 -8.61
CA ALA A 390 11.30 13.23 -8.66
C ALA A 390 11.87 14.59 -8.24
N ALA A 391 13.16 14.62 -7.85
CA ALA A 391 13.79 15.90 -7.49
C ALA A 391 13.91 16.87 -8.67
N PRO A 392 14.39 16.42 -9.85
CA PRO A 392 14.14 17.13 -11.09
C PRO A 392 12.62 17.14 -11.32
N GLY A 393 11.98 18.31 -11.14
CA GLY A 393 10.52 18.43 -11.25
C GLY A 393 9.79 19.00 -10.02
N GLY A 394 10.50 19.41 -8.95
CA GLY A 394 9.93 20.34 -7.96
C GLY A 394 9.77 19.84 -6.52
N VAL A 395 10.37 18.70 -6.16
CA VAL A 395 10.47 18.26 -4.75
C VAL A 395 11.94 18.22 -4.35
N TRP A 396 12.28 18.69 -3.15
CA TRP A 396 13.67 18.67 -2.70
C TRP A 396 14.02 17.28 -2.17
N LEU A 397 14.60 16.41 -3.00
CA LEU A 397 15.19 15.12 -2.58
C LEU A 397 16.72 15.18 -2.76
N LYS A 398 17.45 15.09 -1.66
CA LYS A 398 18.90 15.34 -1.60
C LYS A 398 19.69 14.05 -1.81
N GLN A 399 20.88 14.15 -2.41
CA GLN A 399 21.82 13.01 -2.58
C GLN A 399 21.27 11.79 -3.36
N GLY A 400 20.24 11.94 -4.19
CA GLY A 400 19.59 10.82 -4.87
C GLY A 400 20.21 10.32 -6.18
N HIS A 401 21.12 11.06 -6.81
CA HIS A 401 21.66 10.78 -8.16
C HIS A 401 20.59 10.32 -9.18
N TRP A 402 20.00 11.28 -9.89
CA TRP A 402 18.91 11.02 -10.83
C TRP A 402 19.44 10.74 -12.23
N LEU A 403 18.94 9.68 -12.86
CA LEU A 403 19.12 9.40 -14.28
C LEU A 403 17.78 9.57 -14.99
N GLN A 404 17.77 10.34 -16.07
CA GLN A 404 16.63 10.39 -16.97
C GLN A 404 16.78 9.29 -18.01
N ASN A 405 15.78 8.42 -18.10
CA ASN A 405 15.76 7.36 -19.08
C ASN A 405 15.21 7.84 -20.44
N LYS A 406 15.25 7.00 -21.48
CA LYS A 406 14.80 7.35 -22.84
C LYS A 406 13.29 7.60 -22.95
N ALA A 407 12.53 7.12 -21.97
CA ALA A 407 11.09 7.37 -21.85
C ALA A 407 10.77 8.70 -21.14
N GLY A 408 11.78 9.39 -20.62
CA GLY A 408 11.66 10.68 -19.94
C GLY A 408 11.46 10.58 -18.42
N PHE A 409 11.45 9.38 -17.83
CA PHE A 409 11.36 9.21 -16.38
C PHE A 409 12.69 9.53 -15.70
N ASN A 410 12.63 10.30 -14.62
CA ASN A 410 13.77 10.50 -13.73
C ASN A 410 13.74 9.46 -12.63
N ILE A 411 14.80 8.66 -12.51
CA ILE A 411 14.85 7.51 -11.61
C ILE A 411 16.13 7.58 -10.77
N SER A 412 16.00 7.23 -9.49
CA SER A 412 17.06 7.20 -8.49
C SER A 412 17.12 5.81 -7.86
N LYS A 413 18.32 5.33 -7.53
CA LYS A 413 18.47 4.07 -6.77
C LYS A 413 18.12 4.20 -5.29
N VAL A 414 17.96 5.43 -4.81
CA VAL A 414 17.55 5.73 -3.44
C VAL A 414 16.04 5.92 -3.40
N TYR A 415 15.53 6.75 -4.32
CA TYR A 415 14.16 7.26 -4.26
C TYR A 415 13.21 6.63 -5.30
N GLY A 416 13.69 5.72 -6.14
CA GLY A 416 12.93 5.19 -7.28
C GLY A 416 12.48 6.30 -8.22
N PHE A 417 11.19 6.29 -8.60
CA PHE A 417 10.56 7.38 -9.35
C PHE A 417 10.34 8.66 -8.52
N GLY A 418 10.53 8.61 -7.20
CA GLY A 418 10.49 9.77 -6.32
C GLY A 418 9.47 9.68 -5.18
N LEU A 419 9.18 10.85 -4.59
CA LEU A 419 8.28 10.95 -3.45
C LEU A 419 6.84 10.74 -3.91
N MET A 420 6.17 9.73 -3.35
CA MET A 420 4.79 9.42 -3.70
C MET A 420 3.86 10.63 -3.44
N ASP A 421 2.79 10.72 -4.24
CA ASP A 421 1.78 11.78 -4.16
C ASP A 421 0.38 11.17 -4.17
N ALA A 422 -0.28 11.14 -3.00
CA ALA A 422 -1.58 10.47 -2.84
C ALA A 422 -2.67 11.10 -3.71
N SER A 423 -2.61 12.42 -3.90
CA SER A 423 -3.62 13.14 -4.68
C SER A 423 -3.46 12.85 -6.16
N MET A 424 -2.21 12.81 -6.65
CA MET A 424 -1.94 12.49 -8.05
C MET A 424 -2.24 11.02 -8.35
N MET A 425 -1.87 10.09 -7.46
CA MET A 425 -2.20 8.67 -7.62
C MET A 425 -3.71 8.44 -7.75
N VAL A 426 -4.50 9.01 -6.84
CA VAL A 426 -5.97 8.95 -6.87
C VAL A 426 -6.54 9.60 -8.13
N MET A 427 -6.00 10.75 -8.54
CA MET A 427 -6.43 11.44 -9.76
C MET A 427 -6.20 10.57 -11.00
N LEU A 428 -5.00 9.99 -11.15
CA LEU A 428 -4.67 9.11 -12.28
C LEU A 428 -5.55 7.86 -12.26
N ALA A 429 -5.70 7.21 -11.11
CA ALA A 429 -6.53 6.01 -10.93
C ALA A 429 -7.97 6.19 -11.43
N SER A 430 -8.59 7.33 -11.12
CA SER A 430 -9.98 7.64 -11.49
C SER A 430 -10.23 7.70 -13.00
N LYS A 431 -9.16 7.89 -13.79
CA LYS A 431 -9.20 7.98 -15.26
C LYS A 431 -8.34 6.92 -15.93
N TRP A 432 -7.80 5.98 -15.15
CA TRP A 432 -6.81 5.03 -15.62
C TRP A 432 -7.45 4.02 -16.56
N LYS A 433 -6.76 3.79 -17.67
CA LYS A 433 -7.07 2.67 -18.56
C LYS A 433 -6.08 1.56 -18.26
N GLU A 434 -6.61 0.38 -17.98
CA GLU A 434 -5.83 -0.83 -17.72
C GLU A 434 -4.74 -1.02 -18.79
N VAL A 435 -3.51 -1.29 -18.33
CA VAL A 435 -2.39 -1.59 -19.21
C VAL A 435 -2.59 -2.96 -19.89
N PRO A 436 -2.09 -3.16 -21.13
CA PRO A 436 -2.15 -4.46 -21.78
C PRO A 436 -1.55 -5.60 -20.95
N ALA A 437 -1.94 -6.83 -21.28
CA ALA A 437 -1.39 -8.04 -20.67
C ALA A 437 0.15 -8.04 -20.69
N GLN A 438 0.74 -8.59 -19.62
CA GLN A 438 2.19 -8.63 -19.48
C GLN A 438 2.79 -9.61 -20.49
N ILE A 439 3.91 -9.21 -21.09
CA ILE A 439 4.75 -10.06 -21.92
C ILE A 439 6.08 -10.25 -21.21
N LYS A 440 6.60 -11.49 -21.21
CA LYS A 440 7.94 -11.84 -20.75
C LYS A 440 8.76 -12.25 -21.98
N CYS A 441 9.90 -11.60 -22.19
CA CYS A 441 10.91 -12.00 -23.17
C CYS A 441 12.20 -12.33 -22.42
N GLU A 442 12.80 -13.49 -22.67
CA GLU A 442 14.06 -13.91 -22.05
C GLU A 442 15.09 -14.11 -23.15
N ILE A 443 16.24 -13.45 -23.01
CA ILE A 443 17.31 -13.44 -24.00
C ILE A 443 18.59 -13.90 -23.32
N GLU A 444 19.21 -14.94 -23.86
CA GLU A 444 20.50 -15.40 -23.37
C GLU A 444 21.60 -14.43 -23.79
N GLY A 445 22.51 -14.12 -22.87
CA GLY A 445 23.63 -13.23 -23.14
C GLY A 445 24.60 -13.83 -24.17
N SER A 446 24.97 -13.06 -25.19
CA SER A 446 26.00 -13.40 -26.20
C SER A 446 26.83 -12.15 -26.53
N ASP A 447 28.09 -12.25 -26.97
CA ASP A 447 29.03 -11.10 -26.96
C ASP A 447 28.71 -9.91 -27.93
N LYS A 448 28.70 -8.64 -27.41
CA LYS A 448 29.05 -7.27 -27.98
C LYS A 448 28.16 -6.02 -27.57
N ASP A 449 28.78 -4.82 -27.44
CA ASP A 449 28.36 -3.36 -27.40
C ASP A 449 27.03 -2.78 -26.76
N ILE A 450 26.90 -1.44 -26.57
CA ILE A 450 26.05 -0.77 -25.52
C ILE A 450 24.97 0.22 -26.03
N ASP A 451 23.82 0.33 -25.32
CA ASP A 451 23.10 1.59 -25.05
C ASP A 451 22.29 1.56 -23.69
N THR A 452 22.21 2.68 -22.95
CA THR A 452 21.66 2.86 -21.56
C THR A 452 22.25 1.99 -20.43
N THR A 453 22.80 2.61 -19.37
CA THR A 453 23.44 1.89 -18.23
C THR A 453 22.64 1.96 -16.92
N SER A 454 22.21 0.80 -16.41
CA SER A 454 21.64 0.64 -15.07
C SER A 454 22.68 0.04 -14.12
N PRO A 455 23.02 0.67 -12.99
CA PRO A 455 24.03 0.09 -12.12
C PRO A 455 23.37 -0.88 -11.12
N MET A 456 23.54 -2.17 -11.41
CA MET A 456 22.77 -3.30 -10.86
C MET A 456 23.08 -3.64 -9.39
N THR A 457 24.34 -3.52 -8.98
CA THR A 457 24.79 -3.83 -7.62
C THR A 457 25.69 -2.73 -7.06
N GLN A 458 26.07 -2.85 -5.79
CA GLN A 458 27.04 -1.98 -5.13
C GLN A 458 28.01 -2.76 -4.26
N LYS A 459 29.18 -2.16 -3.99
CA LYS A 459 30.20 -2.78 -3.12
C LYS A 459 29.67 -2.92 -1.68
N ARG A 460 29.55 -4.15 -1.20
CA ARG A 460 29.31 -4.47 0.21
C ARG A 460 30.62 -4.68 0.95
N ARG A 461 30.99 -3.76 1.84
CA ARG A 461 32.32 -3.79 2.51
C ARG A 461 32.48 -4.91 3.53
N LYS A 462 31.38 -5.38 4.12
CA LYS A 462 31.37 -6.45 5.13
C LYS A 462 31.23 -7.84 4.53
N ASP A 463 30.85 -7.91 3.26
CA ASP A 463 30.81 -9.12 2.47
C ASP A 463 32.25 -9.49 2.06
N ASN A 464 32.93 -10.24 2.93
CA ASN A 464 34.33 -10.62 2.76
C ASN A 464 34.51 -12.14 2.79
N PHE A 465 33.52 -12.87 2.27
CA PHE A 465 33.57 -14.33 2.19
C PHE A 465 34.83 -14.77 1.47
N LYS A 466 35.57 -15.68 2.12
CA LYS A 466 36.81 -16.26 1.60
C LYS A 466 36.58 -17.55 0.81
N GLU A 467 35.35 -18.02 0.80
CA GLU A 467 34.90 -19.22 0.08
C GLU A 467 34.06 -18.79 -1.13
N PHE A 468 34.09 -19.58 -2.20
CA PHE A 468 33.27 -19.33 -3.39
C PHE A 468 31.78 -19.43 -3.04
N ARG A 469 31.04 -18.32 -3.11
CA ARG A 469 29.57 -18.34 -3.22
C ARG A 469 29.21 -18.16 -4.69
N ASN A 470 28.46 -19.13 -5.23
CA ASN A 470 27.84 -18.97 -6.54
C ASN A 470 26.54 -18.19 -6.38
N LEU A 471 26.43 -17.05 -7.07
CA LEU A 471 25.14 -16.38 -7.33
C LEU A 471 24.39 -17.16 -8.43
N THR A 472 24.00 -18.41 -8.13
CA THR A 472 23.26 -19.22 -9.09
C THR A 472 21.80 -18.78 -9.11
N ASP A 473 21.24 -18.53 -10.29
CA ASP A 473 19.86 -18.13 -10.49
C ASP A 473 19.43 -16.87 -9.74
N TRP A 474 20.39 -16.02 -9.36
CA TRP A 474 20.10 -14.76 -8.70
C TRP A 474 19.56 -13.74 -9.72
N ILE A 475 18.40 -13.16 -9.41
CA ILE A 475 17.73 -12.17 -10.25
C ILE A 475 17.96 -10.78 -9.66
N ILE A 476 18.54 -9.88 -10.46
CA ILE A 476 18.63 -8.46 -10.11
C ILE A 476 17.68 -7.70 -11.03
N THR A 477 16.78 -6.92 -10.44
CA THR A 477 15.73 -6.19 -11.15
C THR A 477 16.06 -4.71 -11.26
N SER A 478 15.75 -4.11 -12.40
CA SER A 478 15.90 -2.67 -12.64
C SER A 478 14.64 -2.04 -13.22
N LEU A 479 14.24 -0.93 -12.62
CA LEU A 479 13.17 -0.04 -13.08
C LEU A 479 13.68 1.10 -13.96
N PHE A 480 15.00 1.24 -14.14
CA PHE A 480 15.57 2.36 -14.90
C PHE A 480 15.16 2.37 -16.38
N HIS A 481 14.76 1.22 -16.91
CA HIS A 481 14.35 1.05 -18.30
C HIS A 481 12.83 1.15 -18.50
N TRP A 482 12.11 1.62 -17.48
CA TRP A 482 10.67 1.73 -17.54
C TRP A 482 10.18 2.68 -18.63
N GLY A 483 9.23 2.21 -19.42
CA GLY A 483 8.68 2.91 -20.57
C GLY A 483 9.63 3.00 -21.75
N GLU A 484 10.80 2.34 -21.74
CA GLU A 484 11.70 2.33 -22.90
C GLU A 484 11.28 1.26 -23.92
N ASP A 485 11.51 1.53 -25.20
CA ASP A 485 11.55 0.48 -26.23
C ASP A 485 12.84 -0.34 -26.02
N PRO A 486 12.76 -1.66 -25.74
CA PRO A 486 13.93 -2.47 -25.48
C PRO A 486 14.74 -2.79 -26.75
N ILE A 487 14.24 -2.43 -27.94
CA ILE A 487 14.97 -2.60 -29.20
C ILE A 487 16.29 -1.84 -29.12
N GLY A 488 17.39 -2.58 -29.17
CA GLY A 488 18.71 -2.00 -29.04
C GLY A 488 19.76 -3.04 -28.68
N ILE A 489 20.87 -2.52 -28.18
CA ILE A 489 22.00 -3.30 -27.72
C ILE A 489 22.07 -3.18 -26.20
N TRP A 490 22.07 -4.31 -25.50
CA TRP A 490 22.22 -4.38 -24.05
C TRP A 490 23.63 -4.84 -23.71
N GLU A 491 24.24 -4.34 -22.62
CA GLU A 491 25.55 -4.78 -22.13
C GLU A 491 25.49 -5.09 -20.63
N LEU A 492 26.14 -6.19 -20.22
CA LEU A 492 26.40 -6.50 -18.83
C LEU A 492 27.84 -6.13 -18.48
N LYS A 493 28.05 -5.26 -17.48
CA LYS A 493 29.40 -4.94 -17.01
C LYS A 493 29.63 -5.45 -15.60
N ILE A 494 30.73 -6.19 -15.38
CA ILE A 494 31.13 -6.68 -14.05
C ILE A 494 32.47 -6.05 -13.67
N ASP A 495 32.44 -5.22 -12.64
CA ASP A 495 33.60 -4.51 -12.12
C ASP A 495 34.06 -5.12 -10.79
N ASP A 496 35.37 -5.39 -10.65
CA ASP A 496 35.97 -5.60 -9.33
C ASP A 496 36.18 -4.24 -8.62
N PHE A 497 35.37 -4.00 -7.59
CA PHE A 497 35.42 -2.76 -6.81
C PHE A 497 36.55 -2.73 -5.75
N ASP A 498 37.35 -3.79 -5.59
CA ASP A 498 38.49 -3.80 -4.66
C ASP A 498 39.86 -3.66 -5.36
N LYS A 499 40.26 -2.41 -5.55
CA LYS A 499 41.58 -2.07 -6.11
C LYS A 499 42.77 -2.49 -5.23
N ARG A 500 42.55 -2.81 -3.94
CA ARG A 500 43.63 -3.16 -3.00
C ARG A 500 43.85 -4.67 -2.94
N PHE A 501 42.79 -5.45 -3.05
CA PHE A 501 42.84 -6.91 -3.08
C PHE A 501 42.08 -7.41 -4.32
N PRO A 502 42.73 -7.42 -5.50
CA PRO A 502 42.10 -7.85 -6.73
C PRO A 502 41.53 -9.25 -6.58
N SER A 503 40.26 -9.39 -6.89
CA SER A 503 39.52 -10.64 -6.85
C SER A 503 39.44 -11.25 -8.25
N SER A 504 39.18 -12.56 -8.30
CA SER A 504 38.93 -13.29 -9.54
C SER A 504 37.64 -14.09 -9.39
N GLY A 505 36.87 -14.20 -10.46
CA GLY A 505 35.61 -14.96 -10.46
C GLY A 505 35.36 -15.60 -11.82
N GLN A 506 34.29 -16.38 -11.91
CA GLN A 506 33.80 -16.91 -13.18
C GLN A 506 32.34 -16.53 -13.34
N LEU A 507 32.01 -15.94 -14.50
CA LEU A 507 30.63 -15.81 -14.93
C LEU A 507 30.33 -17.03 -15.78
N HIS A 508 29.37 -17.84 -15.37
CA HIS A 508 28.91 -18.99 -16.15
C HIS A 508 28.04 -18.48 -17.31
N SER A 509 26.75 -18.27 -17.06
CA SER A 509 25.87 -17.66 -18.05
C SER A 509 25.03 -16.55 -17.42
N TRP A 510 24.43 -15.73 -18.27
CA TRP A 510 23.46 -14.74 -17.84
C TRP A 510 22.31 -14.65 -18.84
N SER A 511 21.16 -14.17 -18.38
CA SER A 511 20.00 -13.89 -19.22
C SER A 511 19.43 -12.53 -18.88
N LEU A 512 19.05 -11.80 -19.92
CA LEU A 512 18.24 -10.59 -19.83
C LEU A 512 16.77 -10.99 -19.89
N ILE A 513 16.01 -10.64 -18.88
CA ILE A 513 14.57 -10.85 -18.83
C ILE A 513 13.89 -9.50 -18.93
N LEU A 514 13.06 -9.32 -19.96
CA LEU A 514 12.29 -8.12 -20.19
C LEU A 514 10.82 -8.39 -19.90
N TYR A 515 10.24 -7.55 -19.06
CA TYR A 515 8.81 -7.54 -18.78
C TYR A 515 8.19 -6.27 -19.33
N GLY A 516 7.10 -6.39 -20.08
CA GLY A 516 6.52 -5.25 -20.78
C GLY A 516 5.14 -5.49 -21.36
N THR A 517 4.80 -4.65 -22.33
CA THR A 517 3.54 -4.68 -23.09
C THR A 517 3.82 -4.52 -24.59
N SER A 518 2.99 -5.05 -25.47
CA SER A 518 3.16 -4.94 -26.93
C SER A 518 2.79 -3.57 -27.53
N VAL A 519 2.22 -2.66 -26.73
CA VAL A 519 1.85 -1.30 -27.13
C VAL A 519 2.10 -0.35 -25.97
N ASN A 520 2.41 0.92 -26.26
CA ASN A 520 2.64 1.90 -25.21
C ASN A 520 1.32 2.13 -24.44
N PRO A 521 1.23 1.80 -23.14
CA PRO A 521 -0.03 1.93 -22.40
C PRO A 521 -0.48 3.39 -22.21
N LEU A 522 0.42 4.36 -22.38
CA LEU A 522 0.20 5.77 -22.08
C LEU A 522 0.11 6.67 -23.32
N LYS A 523 0.37 6.14 -24.52
CA LYS A 523 0.03 6.85 -25.76
C LYS A 523 -1.39 6.49 -26.15
N SER A 524 -2.27 7.50 -26.19
CA SER A 524 -3.58 7.35 -26.82
C SER A 524 -3.40 6.91 -28.27
N GLU A 525 -4.00 5.78 -28.67
CA GLU A 525 -4.25 5.48 -30.08
C GLU A 525 -4.83 6.72 -30.76
N PRO A 526 -4.31 7.16 -31.93
CA PRO A 526 -5.04 8.08 -32.77
C PRO A 526 -6.39 7.42 -33.07
N ARG A 527 -7.49 8.11 -32.76
CA ARG A 527 -8.82 7.71 -33.24
C ARG A 527 -8.70 7.48 -34.75
N SER A 528 -8.78 6.23 -35.20
CA SER A 528 -9.06 5.95 -36.59
C SER A 528 -10.40 6.61 -36.91
N GLU A 529 -10.38 7.50 -37.89
CA GLU A 529 -11.58 8.10 -38.47
C GLU A 529 -12.46 6.96 -39.00
N ILE A 530 -13.46 6.56 -38.23
CA ILE A 530 -14.58 5.79 -38.76
C ILE A 530 -15.41 6.77 -39.60
N ASP A 531 -15.10 6.77 -40.88
CA ASP A 531 -15.98 7.00 -42.04
C ASP A 531 -17.14 7.97 -41.79
N SER A 532 -16.90 9.25 -42.07
CA SER A 532 -17.89 10.33 -42.07
C SER A 532 -18.80 10.34 -43.31
N THR A 533 -18.91 9.22 -44.05
CA THR A 533 -19.79 9.14 -45.23
C THR A 533 -20.84 8.05 -45.14
N ARG A 534 -21.73 8.14 -44.15
CA ARG A 534 -23.11 7.63 -44.27
C ARG A 534 -24.05 8.37 -43.33
N ALA A 535 -24.65 9.43 -43.85
CA ALA A 535 -25.82 10.04 -43.24
C ALA A 535 -27.01 9.05 -43.33
N ILE A 536 -27.58 8.67 -42.20
CA ILE A 536 -28.88 8.01 -42.10
C ILE A 536 -29.74 8.85 -41.14
N PRO A 537 -31.00 9.22 -41.48
CA PRO A 537 -31.82 10.13 -40.69
C PRO A 537 -32.27 9.51 -39.35
N PRO A 538 -32.73 10.33 -38.38
CA PRO A 538 -33.12 9.84 -37.07
C PRO A 538 -34.46 9.11 -37.16
N GLU A 539 -34.48 7.84 -36.78
CA GLU A 539 -35.73 7.09 -36.58
C GLU A 539 -35.92 6.74 -35.10
N GLU A 540 -37.15 6.98 -34.65
CA GLU A 540 -37.59 7.03 -33.27
C GLU A 540 -37.53 5.68 -32.55
N SER A 541 -37.37 5.76 -31.24
CA SER A 541 -37.42 4.67 -30.28
C SER A 541 -38.68 3.79 -30.43
N LYS A 542 -38.49 2.51 -30.74
CA LYS A 542 -39.47 1.46 -30.42
C LYS A 542 -38.81 0.33 -29.65
N LEU A 543 -39.25 0.22 -28.40
CA LEU A 543 -39.02 -0.87 -27.46
C LEU A 543 -39.48 -2.19 -28.09
N SER A 544 -38.58 -3.17 -28.24
CA SER A 544 -38.93 -4.53 -28.66
C SER A 544 -38.35 -5.55 -27.69
N THR A 545 -39.26 -6.15 -26.93
CA THR A 545 -39.08 -7.31 -26.07
C THR A 545 -38.79 -8.55 -26.90
N ARG A 546 -37.72 -9.31 -26.57
CA ARG A 546 -37.62 -10.74 -26.91
C ARG A 546 -37.02 -11.54 -25.75
N PRO A 547 -37.43 -12.81 -25.57
CA PRO A 547 -37.17 -13.60 -24.36
C PRO A 547 -35.82 -14.33 -24.41
N MET A 548 -35.30 -14.66 -23.22
CA MET A 548 -34.11 -15.51 -23.01
C MET A 548 -34.33 -16.91 -23.59
N GLU A 549 -33.39 -17.38 -24.42
CA GLU A 549 -33.22 -18.80 -24.73
C GLU A 549 -32.15 -19.41 -23.82
N ILE A 550 -32.52 -20.56 -23.24
CA ILE A 550 -31.71 -21.40 -22.36
C ILE A 550 -30.82 -22.28 -23.26
N VAL A 551 -29.50 -22.19 -23.08
CA VAL A 551 -28.54 -23.09 -23.75
C VAL A 551 -28.00 -24.09 -22.73
N THR A 552 -28.30 -25.37 -22.95
CA THR A 552 -27.73 -26.53 -22.25
C THR A 552 -26.30 -26.84 -22.73
N PRO A 553 -25.43 -27.41 -21.88
CA PRO A 553 -24.03 -27.65 -22.21
C PRO A 553 -23.82 -29.00 -22.93
N THR A 554 -22.92 -29.03 -23.93
CA THR A 554 -22.51 -30.27 -24.61
C THR A 554 -20.99 -30.40 -24.68
N GLU A 555 -20.53 -31.55 -24.16
CA GLU A 555 -19.30 -32.35 -24.36
C GLU A 555 -17.90 -31.72 -24.49
N GLN A 556 -16.99 -32.28 -23.67
CA GLN A 556 -15.54 -32.17 -23.73
C GLN A 556 -14.91 -33.05 -24.82
N PRO A 557 -13.76 -32.65 -25.43
CA PRO A 557 -12.92 -33.58 -26.18
C PRO A 557 -11.83 -34.24 -25.33
N LYS A 558 -11.60 -35.53 -25.63
CA LYS A 558 -10.69 -36.47 -24.99
C LYS A 558 -9.20 -36.22 -25.28
N LEU A 559 -8.39 -36.56 -24.28
CA LEU A 559 -6.93 -36.61 -24.25
C LEU A 559 -6.39 -37.82 -25.05
N SER A 560 -5.40 -37.60 -25.92
CA SER A 560 -4.67 -38.64 -26.66
C SER A 560 -3.24 -38.75 -26.15
N THR A 561 -2.87 -39.94 -25.68
CA THR A 561 -1.54 -40.31 -25.18
C THR A 561 -0.72 -41.00 -26.27
N GLN A 562 0.53 -40.60 -26.46
CA GLN A 562 1.56 -41.44 -27.09
C GLN A 562 2.89 -41.35 -26.31
N PRO A 563 3.70 -42.42 -26.26
CA PRO A 563 4.86 -42.52 -25.37
C PRO A 563 6.15 -42.00 -26.03
N MET A 564 7.01 -41.33 -25.26
CA MET A 564 8.39 -41.00 -25.66
C MET A 564 9.34 -42.18 -25.36
N GLU A 565 10.12 -42.57 -26.37
CA GLU A 565 11.23 -43.52 -26.23
C GLU A 565 12.44 -42.89 -25.54
N ILE A 566 13.08 -43.69 -24.69
CA ILE A 566 14.27 -43.36 -23.90
C ILE A 566 15.49 -43.77 -24.72
N VAL A 567 16.39 -42.83 -25.02
CA VAL A 567 17.71 -43.13 -25.60
C VAL A 567 18.80 -42.80 -24.57
N THR A 568 19.51 -43.84 -24.14
CA THR A 568 20.70 -43.81 -23.28
C THR A 568 21.96 -43.45 -24.08
N PRO A 569 22.87 -42.60 -23.57
CA PRO A 569 24.20 -42.44 -24.14
C PRO A 569 25.20 -43.42 -23.52
N THR A 570 26.01 -44.03 -24.38
CA THR A 570 27.09 -44.97 -24.07
C THR A 570 28.39 -44.20 -23.77
N GLU A 571 29.13 -44.60 -22.72
CA GLU A 571 30.47 -44.08 -22.39
C GLU A 571 31.59 -44.72 -23.24
N GLN A 572 32.64 -43.93 -23.53
CA GLN A 572 34.10 -44.22 -23.49
C GLN A 572 34.88 -43.52 -24.64
N PRO A 573 36.21 -43.27 -24.51
CA PRO A 573 37.03 -42.90 -23.35
C PRO A 573 37.93 -41.66 -23.61
N LEU A 574 38.56 -41.17 -22.53
CA LEU A 574 39.51 -40.05 -22.46
C LEU A 574 40.68 -40.15 -23.47
N SER A 575 40.95 -39.05 -24.16
CA SER A 575 42.21 -38.77 -24.86
C SER A 575 42.84 -37.50 -24.27
N THR A 576 44.10 -37.62 -23.89
CA THR A 576 44.96 -36.56 -23.34
C THR A 576 45.55 -35.72 -24.46
N ASP A 577 45.13 -34.47 -24.60
CA ASP A 577 45.92 -33.45 -25.29
C ASP A 577 45.73 -32.06 -24.66
N LYS A 578 46.85 -31.39 -24.38
CA LYS A 578 46.90 -30.02 -23.87
C LYS A 578 46.43 -29.04 -24.95
N PRO A 579 45.53 -28.08 -24.67
CA PRO A 579 45.34 -26.94 -25.56
C PRO A 579 46.16 -25.75 -25.06
N THR A 580 47.14 -25.38 -25.88
CA THR A 580 47.58 -23.99 -26.02
C THR A 580 46.77 -23.37 -27.16
N LYS A 581 46.45 -22.08 -27.00
CA LYS A 581 45.78 -21.16 -27.94
C LYS A 581 44.25 -21.20 -28.04
N GLU A 582 43.73 -19.99 -27.81
CA GLU A 582 42.43 -19.43 -28.18
C GLU A 582 41.67 -20.21 -29.25
N THR A 583 40.44 -20.61 -28.93
CA THR A 583 39.44 -20.96 -29.95
C THR A 583 38.15 -20.25 -29.59
N ILE A 584 37.91 -19.13 -30.28
CA ILE A 584 36.63 -18.44 -30.32
C ILE A 584 35.62 -19.40 -30.95
N LYS A 585 34.69 -19.94 -30.14
CA LYS A 585 33.51 -20.63 -30.66
C LYS A 585 32.44 -19.58 -30.95
N ASN A 586 32.24 -19.29 -32.23
CA ASN A 586 31.06 -18.58 -32.70
C ASN A 586 29.84 -19.51 -32.53
N ILE A 587 28.81 -19.03 -31.84
CA ILE A 587 27.47 -19.61 -31.89
C ILE A 587 26.55 -18.48 -32.35
N MET A 588 25.96 -18.65 -33.53
CA MET A 588 24.83 -17.83 -33.97
C MET A 588 23.57 -18.39 -33.33
N VAL A 589 22.81 -17.53 -32.64
CA VAL A 589 21.46 -17.84 -32.20
C VAL A 589 20.51 -17.17 -33.18
N GLU A 590 19.86 -17.99 -34.00
CA GLU A 590 18.68 -17.64 -34.77
C GLU A 590 17.44 -17.85 -33.87
N ASN A 591 16.52 -16.89 -33.94
CA ASN A 591 15.12 -16.93 -33.51
C ASN A 591 14.76 -16.66 -32.04
N CYS A 592 14.07 -15.53 -31.84
CA CYS A 592 13.09 -15.35 -30.77
C CYS A 592 11.71 -15.15 -31.45
N ASP A 593 11.16 -16.25 -31.98
CA ASP A 593 10.02 -16.27 -32.93
C ASP A 593 8.65 -15.83 -32.36
N PHE A 594 8.60 -15.22 -31.16
CA PHE A 594 7.31 -14.78 -30.61
C PHE A 594 7.30 -13.40 -29.94
N CYS A 595 8.45 -12.76 -29.68
CA CYS A 595 8.49 -11.48 -28.96
C CYS A 595 8.84 -10.27 -29.83
N CYS A 596 9.23 -10.44 -31.08
CA CYS A 596 9.89 -9.37 -31.84
C CYS A 596 9.06 -8.73 -32.97
N ASP A 597 7.86 -9.24 -33.27
CA ASP A 597 7.00 -8.67 -34.32
C ASP A 597 6.16 -7.48 -33.83
N THR A 598 6.14 -7.21 -32.52
CA THR A 598 5.39 -6.09 -31.92
C THR A 598 6.30 -5.27 -30.99
N VAL A 599 6.21 -3.94 -31.08
CA VAL A 599 7.02 -3.00 -30.27
C VAL A 599 6.76 -3.24 -28.79
N CYS A 600 7.68 -3.90 -28.10
CA CYS A 600 7.55 -4.08 -26.66
C CYS A 600 7.89 -2.78 -25.93
N TRP A 601 7.14 -2.42 -24.90
CA TRP A 601 7.49 -1.32 -23.99
C TRP A 601 7.90 -1.93 -22.67
N THR A 602 9.17 -1.76 -22.31
CA THR A 602 9.78 -2.31 -21.11
C THR A 602 9.20 -1.61 -19.90
N PHE A 603 8.81 -2.37 -18.89
CA PHE A 603 8.43 -1.86 -17.59
C PHE A 603 9.53 -2.22 -16.57
N VAL A 604 10.05 -3.46 -16.63
CA VAL A 604 11.15 -3.96 -15.81
C VAL A 604 12.11 -4.74 -16.70
N SER A 605 13.40 -4.61 -16.43
CA SER A 605 14.44 -5.53 -16.91
C SER A 605 15.08 -6.24 -15.73
N SER A 606 15.35 -7.53 -15.85
CA SER A 606 16.09 -8.29 -14.84
C SER A 606 17.25 -9.06 -15.46
N ILE A 607 18.32 -9.28 -14.69
CA ILE A 607 19.45 -10.12 -15.08
C ILE A 607 19.48 -11.33 -14.17
N GLN A 608 19.50 -12.54 -14.75
CA GLN A 608 19.62 -13.81 -14.04
C GLN A 608 20.92 -14.52 -14.42
N GLN A 609 21.69 -15.00 -13.46
CA GLN A 609 22.88 -15.85 -13.72
C GLN A 609 22.47 -17.33 -13.85
N LYS A 610 22.89 -18.00 -14.93
CA LYS A 610 22.62 -19.43 -15.21
C LYS A 610 23.88 -20.31 -14.98
N PRO A 611 23.73 -21.62 -14.76
CA PRO A 611 24.82 -22.50 -14.28
C PRO A 611 25.84 -23.03 -15.32
N ASN A 612 25.71 -22.81 -16.64
CA ASN A 612 26.55 -23.49 -17.65
C ASN A 612 27.56 -22.59 -18.40
N ASP A 613 28.72 -23.18 -18.75
CA ASP A 613 29.95 -22.68 -19.41
C ASP A 613 30.60 -21.42 -18.84
N ALA A 614 31.86 -21.49 -18.38
CA ALA A 614 32.49 -20.43 -17.58
C ALA A 614 33.45 -19.52 -18.37
N VAL A 615 33.26 -18.20 -18.25
CA VAL A 615 34.24 -17.18 -18.62
C VAL A 615 34.99 -16.72 -17.37
N THR A 616 36.32 -16.77 -17.40
CA THR A 616 37.17 -16.37 -16.26
C THR A 616 37.37 -14.85 -16.24
N VAL A 617 36.95 -14.21 -15.15
CA VAL A 617 37.24 -12.82 -14.81
C VAL A 617 38.60 -12.77 -14.12
N GLN A 618 39.64 -12.33 -14.84
CA GLN A 618 40.95 -12.02 -14.26
C GLN A 618 41.17 -10.50 -14.21
N GLN A 619 41.62 -10.01 -13.05
CA GLN A 619 42.15 -8.66 -12.76
C GLN A 619 41.61 -7.48 -13.57
N GLY A 620 40.85 -6.61 -12.89
CA GLY A 620 40.38 -5.33 -13.42
C GLY A 620 38.89 -5.33 -13.72
N THR A 621 38.44 -4.29 -14.43
CA THR A 621 37.10 -4.27 -15.04
C THR A 621 37.05 -5.35 -16.11
N VAL A 622 36.16 -6.32 -15.98
CA VAL A 622 35.83 -7.23 -17.08
C VAL A 622 34.55 -6.72 -17.70
N HIS A 623 34.72 -6.04 -18.83
CA HIS A 623 33.62 -5.71 -19.70
C HIS A 623 33.11 -7.00 -20.34
N PHE A 624 31.95 -7.48 -19.89
CA PHE A 624 31.23 -8.53 -20.58
C PHE A 624 30.39 -7.86 -21.67
N ASN A 625 31.06 -7.46 -22.75
CA ASN A 625 30.35 -6.91 -23.90
C ASN A 625 29.44 -8.01 -24.42
N GLY A 626 28.14 -7.95 -24.15
CA GLY A 626 27.19 -9.03 -24.38
C GLY A 626 25.87 -8.53 -24.95
N GLN A 627 25.69 -8.51 -26.28
CA GLN A 627 24.44 -8.13 -26.93
C GLN A 627 23.32 -9.16 -26.79
N ALA A 628 22.23 -8.70 -26.20
CA ALA A 628 20.89 -9.11 -26.57
C ALA A 628 20.40 -8.16 -27.69
N LYS A 629 20.46 -8.59 -28.96
CA LYS A 629 19.98 -7.77 -30.09
C LYS A 629 18.52 -8.09 -30.39
N ILE A 630 17.62 -7.21 -29.97
CA ILE A 630 16.19 -7.31 -30.29
C ILE A 630 15.99 -6.65 -31.65
N ARG A 631 15.66 -7.42 -32.69
CA ARG A 631 15.35 -6.89 -34.03
C ARG A 631 13.86 -6.99 -34.27
N LYS A 632 13.24 -5.89 -34.71
CA LYS A 632 11.92 -5.91 -35.33
C LYS A 632 12.05 -6.59 -36.70
N LEU A 633 11.31 -7.67 -36.95
CA LEU A 633 11.20 -8.24 -38.30
C LEU A 633 10.35 -7.35 -39.19
#